data_AF-A0A9E1IHT5-F1
#
_entry.id   AF-A0A9E1IHT5-F1
#
_cell.length_a   1.000
_cell.length_b   1.000
_cell.length_c   1.000
_cell.angle_alpha   90.00
_cell.angle_beta   90.00
_cell.angle_gamma   90.00
#
_symmetry.space_group_name_H-M   'P 1'
#
loop_
_entity.id
_entity.type
_entity.pdbx_description
1 polymer ?
#
loop_
_entity_poly.entity_id
_entity_poly.type
_entity_poly.pdbx_seq_one_letter_code
_entity_poly.pdbx_strand_id
1 'polypeptide(L)'
;YTLVGIGDGLLQATTTIEQSILFAGVNQFQAKIPAELTLLDVSGAGIRDWTVADDGTLTVLLNYAAEGSHSMTLELEQPLAQTKNLKANVPLVEPLGVERSKGWVGVQALGALELAAGSVKGATPVDVRALPPAILGVTTNPVLLGYKYLGSEADIPLEVFQHDEVDVLVTLLDQSDATTMFTQDGRRLTSVRYDVRNNRRQFLRLTLPEGAELWSSSVAGRSVQPAKANDGRLLIPLVRSQAMGGALAAFPVEVVYVESGAAPSEAGKGTFKATLPQADVPTTYVAWTVYAPWQATISKKSYDGTLRHVDYLSRPLGATTVLTMDTYNAPMAQQANVQTKSGALGQGAAPVKVSLPVDGQALVFEKLLALDQDDLWVSFDYKGLK
;
A
#
# COMPACT_ATOMS: atom_id res chain seq x y z
N TYR A 1 7.19 -32.60 13.92
CA TYR A 1 7.62 -31.46 13.08
C TYR A 1 7.06 -30.20 13.69
N THR A 2 7.84 -29.13 13.74
CA THR A 2 7.40 -27.86 14.33
C THR A 2 7.71 -26.73 13.36
N LEU A 3 6.71 -25.91 13.06
CA LEU A 3 6.90 -24.62 12.39
C LEU A 3 6.67 -23.52 13.42
N VAL A 4 7.67 -22.68 13.63
CA VAL A 4 7.59 -21.50 14.51
C VAL A 4 7.56 -20.24 13.67
N GLY A 5 6.52 -19.43 13.82
CA GLY A 5 6.42 -18.09 13.26
C GLY A 5 6.64 -17.02 14.32
N ILE A 6 7.58 -16.11 14.06
CA ILE A 6 7.83 -14.95 14.92
C ILE A 6 7.23 -13.71 14.25
N GLY A 7 6.28 -13.07 14.92
CA GLY A 7 5.65 -11.82 14.49
C GLY A 7 5.88 -10.69 15.49
N ASP A 8 5.18 -9.57 15.29
CA ASP A 8 5.26 -8.41 16.18
C ASP A 8 4.53 -8.69 17.51
N GLY A 9 5.31 -9.03 18.54
CA GLY A 9 4.80 -9.32 19.89
C GLY A 9 4.15 -10.70 20.07
N LEU A 10 4.24 -11.59 19.09
CA LEU A 10 3.65 -12.93 19.18
C LEU A 10 4.54 -13.99 18.50
N LEU A 11 4.73 -15.12 19.17
CA LEU A 11 5.24 -16.37 18.60
C LEU A 11 4.06 -17.31 18.38
N GLN A 12 3.96 -17.86 17.17
CA GLN A 12 3.02 -18.91 16.84
C GLN A 12 3.79 -20.19 16.55
N ALA A 13 3.30 -21.32 17.03
CA ALA A 13 3.92 -22.62 16.78
C ALA A 13 2.86 -23.63 16.35
N THR A 14 3.10 -24.28 15.21
CA THR A 14 2.31 -25.43 14.76
C THR A 14 3.18 -26.67 14.90
N THR A 15 2.79 -27.59 15.78
CA THR A 15 3.53 -28.84 16.00
C THR A 15 2.70 -30.05 15.56
N THR A 16 3.19 -30.77 14.56
CA THR A 16 2.63 -32.07 14.14
C THR A 16 3.44 -33.19 14.76
N ILE A 17 2.78 -34.05 15.53
CA ILE A 17 3.36 -35.23 16.18
C ILE A 17 2.89 -36.48 15.42
N GLU A 18 3.84 -37.17 14.78
CA GLU A 18 3.62 -38.47 14.15
C GLU A 18 4.14 -39.58 15.06
N GLN A 19 3.26 -40.48 15.47
CA GLN A 19 3.57 -41.60 16.36
C GLN A 19 3.47 -42.92 15.62
N SER A 20 4.41 -43.83 15.90
CA SER A 20 4.40 -45.22 15.44
C SER A 20 4.18 -46.15 16.64
N ILE A 21 3.12 -46.95 16.57
CA ILE A 21 2.63 -47.82 17.63
C ILE A 21 3.01 -49.26 17.27
N LEU A 22 3.94 -49.85 18.02
CA LEU A 22 4.55 -51.14 17.68
C LEU A 22 3.86 -52.36 18.30
N PHE A 23 3.16 -52.17 19.42
CA PHE A 23 2.59 -53.28 20.22
C PHE A 23 1.07 -53.16 20.32
N ALA A 24 0.53 -52.99 21.53
CA ALA A 24 -0.89 -52.84 21.75
C ALA A 24 -1.39 -51.47 21.27
N GLY A 25 -2.64 -51.45 20.79
CA GLY A 25 -3.30 -50.20 20.43
C GLY A 25 -3.40 -49.24 21.62
N VAL A 26 -3.24 -47.95 21.34
CA VAL A 26 -3.18 -46.89 22.34
C VAL A 26 -4.42 -46.02 22.24
N ASN A 27 -5.10 -45.79 23.35
CA ASN A 27 -6.32 -44.97 23.42
C ASN A 27 -6.08 -43.53 23.93
N GLN A 28 -4.85 -43.22 24.35
CA GLN A 28 -4.48 -41.88 24.80
C GLN A 28 -3.03 -41.55 24.46
N PHE A 29 -2.76 -40.31 24.10
CA PHE A 29 -1.40 -39.79 23.93
C PHE A 29 -1.10 -38.69 24.92
N GLN A 30 0.16 -38.55 25.30
CA GLN A 30 0.61 -37.51 26.20
C GLN A 30 1.80 -36.74 25.63
N ALA A 31 1.83 -35.45 25.90
CA ALA A 31 2.95 -34.58 25.56
C ALA A 31 3.14 -33.49 26.62
N LYS A 32 4.38 -33.04 26.81
CA LYS A 32 4.71 -31.90 27.66
C LYS A 32 4.73 -30.63 26.82
N ILE A 33 3.92 -29.67 27.24
CA ILE A 33 3.89 -28.33 26.64
C ILE A 33 4.81 -27.43 27.49
N PRO A 34 5.77 -26.74 26.86
CA PRO A 34 6.58 -25.72 27.53
C PRO A 34 5.72 -24.67 28.23
N ALA A 35 6.14 -24.20 29.41
CA ALA A 35 5.35 -23.29 30.23
C ALA A 35 5.11 -21.92 29.57
N GLU A 36 5.90 -21.55 28.56
CA GLU A 36 5.72 -20.30 27.83
C GLU A 36 4.63 -20.39 26.75
N LEU A 37 4.20 -21.60 26.37
CA LEU A 37 3.20 -21.83 25.33
C LEU A 37 1.80 -21.97 25.91
N THR A 38 0.85 -21.32 25.25
CA THR A 38 -0.58 -21.57 25.40
C THR A 38 -1.05 -22.47 24.27
N LEU A 39 -1.69 -23.58 24.60
CA LEU A 39 -2.31 -24.47 23.61
C LEU A 39 -3.67 -23.90 23.20
N LEU A 40 -3.87 -23.70 21.90
CA LEU A 40 -5.10 -23.18 21.33
C LEU A 40 -6.02 -24.29 20.84
N ASP A 41 -5.45 -25.26 20.11
CA ASP A 41 -6.21 -26.37 19.54
C ASP A 41 -5.35 -27.64 19.39
N VAL A 42 -6.06 -28.78 19.39
CA VAL A 42 -5.51 -30.10 19.07
C VAL A 42 -6.43 -30.74 18.03
N SER A 43 -5.88 -31.00 16.84
CA SER A 43 -6.61 -31.62 15.74
C SER A 43 -5.96 -32.95 15.32
N GLY A 44 -6.78 -33.92 14.94
CA GLY A 44 -6.33 -35.27 14.57
C GLY A 44 -7.48 -36.25 14.42
N ALA A 45 -7.24 -37.33 13.68
CA ALA A 45 -8.28 -38.30 13.33
C ALA A 45 -8.69 -39.17 14.53
N GLY A 46 -9.91 -39.04 15.03
CA GLY A 46 -10.40 -39.84 16.15
C GLY A 46 -10.05 -39.29 17.53
N ILE A 47 -9.63 -38.03 17.60
CA ILE A 47 -9.53 -37.33 18.89
C ILE A 47 -10.95 -37.14 19.44
N ARG A 48 -11.18 -37.63 20.66
CA ARG A 48 -12.43 -37.48 21.40
C ARG A 48 -12.43 -36.22 22.24
N ASP A 49 -11.34 -36.01 22.98
CA ASP A 49 -11.18 -34.89 23.91
C ASP A 49 -9.70 -34.68 24.23
N TRP A 50 -9.34 -33.51 24.74
CA TRP A 50 -7.99 -33.24 25.22
C TRP A 50 -8.00 -32.30 26.43
N THR A 51 -7.05 -32.50 27.33
CA THR A 51 -6.91 -31.68 28.54
C THR A 51 -5.45 -31.36 28.80
N VAL A 52 -5.19 -30.15 29.32
CA VAL A 52 -3.86 -29.74 29.78
C VAL A 52 -3.91 -29.61 31.30
N ALA A 53 -3.07 -30.35 32.00
CA ALA A 53 -2.93 -30.25 33.45
C ALA A 53 -2.09 -29.02 33.84
N ASP A 54 -2.18 -28.60 35.10
CA ASP A 54 -1.45 -27.42 35.64
C ASP A 54 0.07 -27.53 35.48
N ASP A 55 0.60 -28.75 35.37
CA ASP A 55 2.02 -28.98 35.13
C ASP A 55 2.42 -28.87 33.64
N GLY A 56 1.48 -28.58 32.73
CA GLY A 56 1.71 -28.50 31.28
C GLY A 56 1.63 -29.85 30.56
N THR A 57 1.19 -30.92 31.23
CA THR A 57 0.99 -32.23 30.58
C THR A 57 -0.32 -32.22 29.78
N LEU A 58 -0.22 -32.28 28.46
CA LEU A 58 -1.33 -32.51 27.54
C LEU A 58 -1.68 -34.00 27.52
N THR A 59 -2.94 -34.34 27.73
CA THR A 59 -3.50 -35.67 27.51
C THR A 59 -4.55 -35.60 26.40
N VAL A 60 -4.33 -36.35 25.32
CA VAL A 60 -5.24 -36.46 24.16
C VAL A 60 -5.91 -37.83 24.19
N LEU A 61 -7.22 -37.86 24.33
CA LEU A 61 -8.03 -39.08 24.40
C LEU A 61 -8.62 -39.41 23.04
N LEU A 62 -8.54 -40.67 22.63
CA LEU A 62 -9.09 -41.13 21.36
C LEU A 62 -10.44 -41.84 21.55
N ASN A 63 -11.23 -41.91 20.47
CA ASN A 63 -12.46 -42.69 20.42
C ASN A 63 -12.26 -44.19 20.10
N TYR A 64 -11.05 -44.60 19.70
CA TYR A 64 -10.64 -45.98 19.50
C TYR A 64 -9.18 -46.20 19.96
N ALA A 65 -8.76 -47.46 20.09
CA ALA A 65 -7.36 -47.80 20.29
C ALA A 65 -6.62 -47.68 18.95
N ALA A 66 -5.79 -46.65 18.80
CA ALA A 66 -5.01 -46.44 17.58
C ALA A 66 -3.90 -47.49 17.46
N GLU A 67 -3.72 -48.02 16.25
CA GLU A 67 -2.69 -49.00 15.90
C GLU A 67 -1.89 -48.50 14.70
N GLY A 68 -0.65 -48.97 14.54
CA GLY A 68 0.20 -48.59 13.41
C GLY A 68 0.72 -47.16 13.53
N SER A 69 0.10 -46.19 12.85
CA SER A 69 0.56 -44.79 12.85
C SER A 69 -0.58 -43.83 13.17
N HIS A 70 -0.30 -42.84 14.01
CA HIS A 70 -1.25 -41.78 14.34
C HIS A 70 -0.59 -40.41 14.24
N SER A 71 -1.33 -39.41 13.77
CA SER A 71 -0.85 -38.04 13.63
C SER A 71 -1.84 -37.08 14.28
N MET A 72 -1.29 -36.15 15.07
CA MET A 72 -2.03 -35.04 15.66
C MET A 72 -1.25 -33.73 15.45
N THR A 73 -1.98 -32.64 15.34
CA THR A 73 -1.44 -31.29 15.17
C THR A 73 -1.89 -30.42 16.34
N LEU A 74 -0.92 -29.66 16.87
CA LEU A 74 -1.10 -28.74 17.97
C LEU A 74 -0.89 -27.31 17.45
N GLU A 75 -1.84 -26.43 17.74
CA GLU A 75 -1.70 -25.00 17.51
C GLU A 75 -1.39 -24.32 18.84
N LEU A 76 -0.25 -23.65 18.93
CA LEU A 76 0.23 -23.02 20.15
C LEU A 76 0.66 -21.58 19.89
N GLU A 77 0.62 -20.76 20.92
CA GLU A 77 1.14 -19.39 20.87
C GLU A 77 1.86 -18.99 22.16
N GLN A 78 2.74 -18.00 22.04
CA GLN A 78 3.43 -17.37 23.16
C GLN A 78 3.48 -15.85 22.91
N PRO A 79 2.95 -15.03 23.84
CA PRO A 79 3.18 -13.60 23.82
C PRO A 79 4.67 -13.26 23.94
N LEU A 80 5.15 -12.37 23.08
CA LEU A 80 6.53 -11.88 23.10
C LEU A 80 6.59 -10.40 23.49
N ALA A 81 7.67 -10.00 24.14
CA ALA A 81 7.90 -8.59 24.43
C ALA A 81 8.19 -7.81 23.15
N GLN A 82 7.54 -6.66 22.97
CA GLN A 82 7.77 -5.76 21.85
C GLN A 82 9.01 -4.91 22.11
N THR A 83 10.16 -5.41 21.68
CA THR A 83 11.46 -4.75 21.82
C THR A 83 12.23 -4.87 20.51
N LYS A 84 13.03 -3.86 20.16
CA LYS A 84 13.81 -3.86 18.91
C LYS A 84 14.74 -5.07 18.78
N ASN A 85 15.29 -5.52 19.91
CA ASN A 85 16.16 -6.69 19.99
C ASN A 85 15.58 -7.66 21.01
N LEU A 86 14.83 -8.64 20.53
CA LEU A 86 14.22 -9.66 21.37
C LEU A 86 15.07 -10.93 21.36
N LYS A 87 15.27 -11.51 22.54
CA LYS A 87 15.76 -12.89 22.68
C LYS A 87 14.56 -13.78 22.92
N ALA A 88 14.37 -14.76 22.04
CA ALA A 88 13.34 -15.78 22.16
C ALA A 88 14.01 -17.17 22.16
N ASN A 89 13.24 -18.21 22.45
CA ASN A 89 13.65 -19.59 22.24
C ASN A 89 12.62 -20.27 21.34
N VAL A 90 13.01 -21.29 20.58
CA VAL A 90 12.03 -22.14 19.91
C VAL A 90 11.42 -23.07 20.97
N PRO A 91 10.12 -22.96 21.29
CA PRO A 91 9.50 -23.86 22.24
C PRO A 91 9.21 -25.20 21.56
N LEU A 92 9.61 -26.30 22.20
CA LEU A 92 9.46 -27.65 21.67
C LEU A 92 8.51 -28.47 22.54
N VAL A 93 7.45 -28.98 21.93
CA VAL A 93 6.56 -29.94 22.59
C VAL A 93 7.26 -31.30 22.66
N GLU A 94 7.31 -31.89 23.85
CA GLU A 94 7.95 -33.18 24.09
C GLU A 94 6.90 -34.30 24.19
N PRO A 95 6.84 -35.27 23.27
CA PRO A 95 5.99 -36.45 23.42
C PRO A 95 6.41 -37.29 24.63
N LEU A 96 5.45 -37.69 25.46
CA LEU A 96 5.69 -38.50 26.67
C LEU A 96 5.37 -39.97 26.42
N GLY A 97 6.04 -40.86 27.15
CA GLY A 97 5.82 -42.32 27.05
C GLY A 97 6.33 -42.94 25.74
N VAL A 98 7.28 -42.29 25.06
CA VAL A 98 7.88 -42.77 23.81
C VAL A 98 9.31 -43.28 24.04
N GLU A 99 9.65 -44.38 23.36
CA GLU A 99 11.01 -44.95 23.40
C GLU A 99 12.04 -44.09 22.64
N ARG A 100 11.62 -43.47 21.53
CA ARG A 100 12.46 -42.63 20.68
C ARG A 100 11.67 -41.49 20.10
N SER A 101 12.23 -40.29 20.17
CA SER A 101 11.71 -39.10 19.50
C SER A 101 12.80 -38.45 18.65
N LYS A 102 12.38 -37.90 17.51
CA LYS A 102 13.19 -37.06 16.64
C LYS A 102 12.31 -35.95 16.10
N GLY A 103 12.89 -34.79 15.84
CA GLY A 103 12.13 -33.64 15.38
C GLY A 103 12.87 -32.83 14.33
N TRP A 104 12.06 -32.04 13.62
CA TRP A 104 12.51 -31.00 12.71
C TRP A 104 11.78 -29.72 13.06
N VAL A 105 12.49 -28.61 12.99
CA VAL A 105 11.99 -27.27 13.27
C VAL A 105 12.25 -26.40 12.06
N GLY A 106 11.22 -25.70 11.58
CA GLY A 106 11.37 -24.54 10.70
C GLY A 106 11.04 -23.27 11.49
N VAL A 107 11.79 -22.20 11.27
CA VAL A 107 11.51 -20.88 11.85
C VAL A 107 11.27 -19.88 10.72
N GLN A 108 10.15 -19.17 10.77
CA GLN A 108 9.74 -18.16 9.80
C GLN A 108 9.52 -16.80 10.47
N ALA A 109 9.71 -15.72 9.71
CA ALA A 109 9.30 -14.39 10.11
C ALA A 109 7.89 -14.09 9.58
N LEU A 110 7.02 -13.53 10.41
CA LEU A 110 5.65 -13.11 10.10
C LEU A 110 5.56 -11.59 9.83
N GLY A 111 6.66 -10.96 9.41
CA GLY A 111 6.76 -9.53 9.18
C GLY A 111 8.18 -9.09 8.79
N ALA A 112 8.48 -7.80 8.92
CA ALA A 112 9.79 -7.21 8.66
C ALA A 112 10.78 -7.47 9.82
N LEU A 113 11.05 -8.75 10.09
CA LEU A 113 11.96 -9.19 11.16
C LEU A 113 13.16 -9.90 10.55
N GLU A 114 14.34 -9.63 11.11
CA GLU A 114 15.53 -10.43 10.89
C GLU A 114 15.66 -11.45 12.02
N LEU A 115 15.87 -12.73 11.65
CA LEU A 115 16.03 -13.83 12.58
C LEU A 115 17.45 -14.37 12.49
N ALA A 116 18.13 -14.44 13.63
CA ALA A 116 19.42 -15.09 13.76
C ALA A 116 19.38 -16.21 14.79
N ALA A 117 20.21 -17.22 14.56
CA ALA A 117 20.40 -18.32 15.50
C ALA A 117 21.33 -17.89 16.63
N GLY A 118 20.94 -18.17 17.88
CA GLY A 118 21.82 -18.09 19.04
C GLY A 118 22.74 -19.31 19.17
N SER A 119 23.25 -19.54 20.38
CA SER A 119 24.08 -20.71 20.69
C SER A 119 23.24 -21.98 20.88
N VAL A 120 23.02 -22.71 19.79
CA VAL A 120 22.18 -23.92 19.76
C VAL A 120 22.82 -25.12 20.47
N LYS A 121 22.03 -25.87 21.24
CA LYS A 121 22.43 -27.13 21.89
C LYS A 121 21.42 -28.23 21.58
N GLY A 122 21.87 -29.49 21.47
CA GLY A 122 20.98 -30.64 21.24
C GLY A 122 20.27 -30.67 19.86
N ALA A 123 20.47 -29.67 19.00
CA ALA A 123 19.93 -29.60 17.65
C ALA A 123 21.03 -29.29 16.61
N THR A 124 20.84 -29.74 15.38
CA THR A 124 21.74 -29.51 14.25
C THR A 124 21.06 -28.61 13.23
N PRO A 125 21.67 -27.48 12.81
CA PRO A 125 21.14 -26.66 11.73
C PRO A 125 21.17 -27.42 10.41
N VAL A 126 20.16 -27.17 9.58
CA VAL A 126 19.99 -27.78 8.25
C VAL A 126 19.59 -26.71 7.24
N ASP A 127 19.85 -26.96 5.96
CA ASP A 127 19.28 -26.13 4.90
C ASP A 127 17.75 -26.19 4.99
N VAL A 128 17.09 -25.05 4.89
CA VAL A 128 15.61 -24.93 4.92
C VAL A 128 14.95 -25.76 3.83
N ARG A 129 15.60 -25.97 2.68
CA ARG A 129 15.11 -26.83 1.60
C ARG A 129 15.15 -28.32 1.95
N ALA A 130 15.91 -28.72 2.95
CA ALA A 130 15.96 -30.08 3.47
C ALA A 130 14.90 -30.34 4.55
N LEU A 131 14.12 -29.32 4.94
CA LEU A 131 13.02 -29.50 5.89
C LEU A 131 11.91 -30.37 5.28
N PRO A 132 11.21 -31.17 6.11
CA PRO A 132 10.12 -32.00 5.64
C PRO A 132 8.98 -31.20 4.97
N PRO A 133 8.27 -31.76 3.98
CA PRO A 133 7.11 -31.13 3.35
C PRO A 133 6.00 -30.76 4.34
N ALA A 134 5.90 -31.47 5.47
CA ALA A 134 4.98 -31.13 6.56
C ALA A 134 5.25 -29.74 7.19
N ILE A 135 6.45 -29.17 7.03
CA ILE A 135 6.80 -27.82 7.48
C ILE A 135 6.66 -26.81 6.32
N LEU A 136 7.22 -27.14 5.15
CA LEU A 136 7.24 -26.22 4.01
C LEU A 136 5.87 -26.08 3.33
N GLY A 137 5.03 -27.10 3.39
CA GLY A 137 3.71 -27.13 2.76
C GLY A 137 2.60 -26.44 3.55
N VAL A 138 2.85 -26.05 4.80
CA VAL A 138 1.86 -25.41 5.68
C VAL A 138 2.00 -23.89 5.75
N THR A 139 2.98 -23.30 5.06
CA THR A 139 3.21 -21.84 5.07
C THR A 139 3.50 -21.27 3.69
N THR A 140 3.08 -20.03 3.47
CA THR A 140 3.48 -19.20 2.32
C THR A 140 4.59 -18.21 2.66
N ASN A 141 4.95 -18.10 3.95
CA ASN A 141 6.02 -17.22 4.42
C ASN A 141 7.39 -17.90 4.23
N PRO A 142 8.46 -17.12 3.99
CA PRO A 142 9.80 -17.68 3.86
C PRO A 142 10.25 -18.26 5.21
N VAL A 143 10.55 -19.57 5.23
CA VAL A 143 11.24 -20.22 6.34
C VAL A 143 12.72 -19.85 6.25
N LEU A 144 13.25 -19.26 7.31
CA LEU A 144 14.59 -18.65 7.36
C LEU A 144 15.62 -19.56 8.03
N LEU A 145 15.20 -20.32 9.05
CA LEU A 145 16.08 -21.22 9.79
C LEU A 145 15.48 -22.63 9.83
N GLY A 146 16.33 -23.64 9.78
CA GLY A 146 15.94 -25.04 9.85
C GLY A 146 16.82 -25.82 10.83
N TYR A 147 16.21 -26.68 11.63
CA TYR A 147 16.92 -27.55 12.58
C TYR A 147 16.37 -28.97 12.58
N LYS A 148 17.22 -29.93 12.94
CA LYS A 148 16.82 -31.29 13.30
C LYS A 148 17.39 -31.65 14.67
N TYR A 149 16.67 -32.45 15.45
CA TYR A 149 17.10 -32.87 16.77
C TYR A 149 16.65 -34.30 17.11
N LEU A 150 17.24 -34.85 18.16
CA LEU A 150 16.95 -36.17 18.72
C LEU A 150 16.63 -36.02 20.20
N GLY A 151 15.61 -36.73 20.69
CA GLY A 151 15.20 -36.62 22.10
C GLY A 151 14.60 -35.26 22.44
N SER A 152 14.77 -34.85 23.70
CA SER A 152 14.20 -33.62 24.29
C SER A 152 15.22 -32.58 24.77
N GLU A 153 16.51 -32.79 24.53
CA GLU A 153 17.57 -31.88 24.99
C GLU A 153 17.85 -30.70 24.05
N ALA A 154 16.97 -30.45 23.07
CA ALA A 154 17.17 -29.39 22.08
C ALA A 154 16.84 -28.02 22.66
N ASP A 155 17.80 -27.10 22.58
CA ASP A 155 17.68 -25.69 22.97
C ASP A 155 18.14 -24.83 21.79
N ILE A 156 17.20 -24.03 21.24
CA ILE A 156 17.39 -23.29 19.98
C ILE A 156 17.07 -21.82 20.22
N PRO A 157 17.97 -21.08 20.91
CA PRO A 157 17.78 -19.65 21.14
C PRO A 157 17.75 -18.88 19.81
N LEU A 158 16.90 -17.86 19.75
CA LEU A 158 16.71 -16.97 18.61
C LEU A 158 17.03 -15.53 19.03
N GLU A 159 17.74 -14.83 18.15
CA GLU A 159 17.89 -13.38 18.19
C GLU A 159 16.99 -12.78 17.12
N VAL A 160 16.06 -11.92 17.55
CA VAL A 160 15.05 -11.30 16.70
C VAL A 160 15.32 -9.81 16.65
N PHE A 161 15.65 -9.31 15.46
CA PHE A 161 15.90 -7.89 15.23
C PHE A 161 14.71 -7.31 14.46
N GLN A 162 14.04 -6.35 15.10
CA GLN A 162 13.00 -5.55 14.47
C GLN A 162 13.65 -4.31 13.87
N HIS A 163 13.60 -4.23 12.55
CA HIS A 163 14.07 -3.06 11.81
C HIS A 163 12.95 -2.04 11.69
N ASP A 164 13.31 -0.76 11.70
CA ASP A 164 12.34 0.30 11.41
C ASP A 164 11.90 0.16 9.94
N GLU A 165 10.59 0.09 9.67
CA GLU A 165 10.09 0.17 8.30
C GLU A 165 10.49 1.52 7.72
N VAL A 166 11.27 1.52 6.63
CA VAL A 166 11.44 2.73 5.83
C VAL A 166 10.15 2.91 5.04
N ASP A 167 9.33 3.89 5.46
CA ASP A 167 8.18 4.33 4.68
C ASP A 167 8.67 4.81 3.32
N VAL A 168 8.58 3.96 2.30
CA VAL A 168 8.72 4.40 0.91
C VAL A 168 7.45 5.19 0.59
N LEU A 169 7.45 6.46 0.95
CA LEU A 169 6.42 7.44 0.61
C LEU A 169 6.40 7.60 -0.92
N VAL A 170 5.44 6.98 -1.60
CA VAL A 170 5.26 7.16 -3.04
C VAL A 170 3.87 7.72 -3.32
N THR A 171 3.48 8.79 -2.60
CA THR A 171 2.45 9.66 -3.17
C THR A 171 3.14 10.55 -4.19
N LEU A 172 2.97 10.24 -5.47
CA LEU A 172 3.53 10.99 -6.59
C LEU A 172 2.46 11.22 -7.65
N LEU A 173 2.72 12.21 -8.49
CA LEU A 173 1.89 12.51 -9.65
C LEU A 173 2.61 11.96 -10.88
N ASP A 174 2.04 10.93 -11.52
CA ASP A 174 2.58 10.40 -12.78
C ASP A 174 2.56 11.51 -13.83
N GLN A 175 1.44 12.24 -13.90
CA GLN A 175 1.21 13.32 -14.85
C GLN A 175 0.37 14.44 -14.26
N SER A 176 0.65 15.68 -14.67
CA SER A 176 -0.19 16.86 -14.46
C SER A 176 -0.57 17.43 -15.84
N ASP A 177 -1.83 17.28 -16.21
CA ASP A 177 -2.42 17.81 -17.44
C ASP A 177 -3.22 19.06 -17.13
N ALA A 178 -2.70 20.22 -17.53
CA ALA A 178 -3.36 21.49 -17.37
C ALA A 178 -3.89 22.02 -18.71
N THR A 179 -5.09 22.60 -18.67
CA THR A 179 -5.69 23.34 -19.78
C THR A 179 -6.17 24.68 -19.26
N THR A 180 -5.68 25.77 -19.86
CA THR A 180 -6.12 27.13 -19.55
C THR A 180 -6.72 27.77 -20.79
N MET A 181 -7.89 28.38 -20.65
CA MET A 181 -8.43 29.32 -21.64
C MET A 181 -8.42 30.72 -21.04
N PHE A 182 -8.25 31.75 -21.87
CA PHE A 182 -8.44 33.13 -21.44
C PHE A 182 -9.34 33.90 -22.39
N THR A 183 -10.14 34.80 -21.84
CA THR A 183 -11.16 35.57 -22.55
C THR A 183 -10.66 36.97 -22.90
N GLN A 184 -11.44 37.70 -23.71
CA GLN A 184 -11.09 39.05 -24.16
C GLN A 184 -11.01 40.07 -23.02
N ASP A 185 -11.74 39.84 -21.93
CA ASP A 185 -11.72 40.66 -20.71
C ASP A 185 -10.64 40.21 -19.70
N GLY A 186 -9.76 39.29 -20.09
CA GLY A 186 -8.63 38.85 -19.27
C GLY A 186 -8.95 37.79 -18.22
N ARG A 187 -10.22 37.37 -18.07
CA ARG A 187 -10.58 36.23 -17.21
C ARG A 187 -9.99 34.94 -17.76
N ARG A 188 -9.67 34.01 -16.86
CA ARG A 188 -9.05 32.74 -17.22
C ARG A 188 -9.71 31.61 -16.48
N LEU A 189 -9.92 30.51 -17.18
CA LEU A 189 -10.46 29.28 -16.62
C LEU A 189 -9.42 28.19 -16.84
N THR A 190 -8.97 27.59 -15.74
CA THR A 190 -7.95 26.54 -15.77
C THR A 190 -8.52 25.26 -15.18
N SER A 191 -8.36 24.16 -15.91
CA SER A 191 -8.56 22.80 -15.43
C SER A 191 -7.21 22.10 -15.32
N VAL A 192 -6.98 21.43 -14.20
CA VAL A 192 -5.78 20.61 -13.98
C VAL A 192 -6.21 19.22 -13.56
N ARG A 193 -5.71 18.20 -14.26
CA ARG A 193 -5.87 16.79 -13.93
C ARG A 193 -4.53 16.22 -13.50
N TYR A 194 -4.50 15.65 -12.31
CA TYR A 194 -3.36 14.91 -11.78
C TYR A 194 -3.65 13.41 -11.82
N ASP A 195 -2.76 12.61 -12.39
CA ASP A 195 -2.82 11.16 -12.27
C ASP A 195 -2.00 10.74 -11.03
N VAL A 196 -2.69 10.42 -9.95
CA VAL A 196 -2.11 10.23 -8.60
C VAL A 196 -1.89 8.75 -8.31
N ARG A 197 -0.68 8.39 -7.87
CA ARG A 197 -0.44 7.14 -7.13
C ARG A 197 -0.37 7.45 -5.66
N ASN A 198 -1.14 6.75 -4.83
CA ASN A 198 -1.19 7.03 -3.40
C ASN A 198 -1.22 5.75 -2.56
N ASN A 199 -0.29 5.62 -1.61
CA ASN A 199 -0.27 4.47 -0.70
C ASN A 199 -0.96 4.77 0.65
N ARG A 200 -0.62 5.91 1.28
CA ARG A 200 -1.02 6.21 2.67
C ARG A 200 -1.42 7.68 2.95
N ARG A 201 -1.25 8.64 2.01
CA ARG A 201 -1.63 10.04 2.27
C ARG A 201 -3.15 10.23 2.26
N GLN A 202 -3.65 11.01 3.22
CA GLN A 202 -5.07 11.35 3.33
C GLN A 202 -5.47 12.52 2.42
N PHE A 203 -4.56 13.45 2.14
CA PHE A 203 -4.84 14.64 1.34
C PHE A 203 -3.68 14.94 0.38
N LEU A 204 -4.02 15.41 -0.83
CA LEU A 204 -3.11 16.14 -1.72
C LEU A 204 -3.24 17.62 -1.39
N ARG A 205 -2.12 18.31 -1.10
CA ARG A 205 -2.17 19.75 -0.81
C ARG A 205 -1.86 20.53 -2.06
N LEU A 206 -2.72 21.48 -2.38
CA LEU A 206 -2.56 22.37 -3.52
C LEU A 206 -2.54 23.82 -3.04
N THR A 207 -1.50 24.56 -3.42
CA THR A 207 -1.47 26.02 -3.33
C THR A 207 -2.01 26.57 -4.64
N LEU A 208 -3.21 27.17 -4.62
CA LEU A 208 -3.74 27.83 -5.81
C LEU A 208 -2.99 29.14 -6.12
N PRO A 209 -2.95 29.58 -7.39
CA PRO A 209 -2.45 30.91 -7.75
C PRO A 209 -3.16 32.02 -6.98
N GLU A 210 -2.47 33.14 -6.77
CA GLU A 210 -3.04 34.29 -6.06
C GLU A 210 -4.29 34.82 -6.78
N GLY A 211 -5.37 35.05 -6.03
CA GLY A 211 -6.64 35.53 -6.58
C GLY A 211 -7.46 34.47 -7.34
N ALA A 212 -7.01 33.21 -7.38
CA ALA A 212 -7.78 32.12 -7.98
C ALA A 212 -8.91 31.65 -7.06
N GLU A 213 -10.09 31.43 -7.65
CA GLU A 213 -11.26 30.87 -6.99
C GLU A 213 -11.53 29.46 -7.50
N LEU A 214 -11.55 28.48 -6.60
CA LEU A 214 -11.87 27.10 -6.94
C LEU A 214 -13.37 26.95 -7.28
N TRP A 215 -13.66 26.42 -8.46
CA TRP A 215 -15.03 26.14 -8.91
C TRP A 215 -15.44 24.69 -8.74
N SER A 216 -14.52 23.75 -8.96
CA SER A 216 -14.82 22.32 -8.79
C SER A 216 -13.57 21.51 -8.45
N SER A 217 -13.76 20.39 -7.76
CA SER A 217 -12.76 19.35 -7.63
C SER A 217 -13.37 17.95 -7.62
N SER A 218 -12.61 16.97 -8.11
CA SER A 218 -13.02 15.56 -8.13
C SER A 218 -11.85 14.62 -7.87
N VAL A 219 -12.16 13.45 -7.30
CA VAL A 219 -11.19 12.39 -6.96
C VAL A 219 -11.75 11.07 -7.46
N ALA A 220 -11.00 10.36 -8.29
CA ALA A 220 -11.45 9.14 -8.96
C ALA A 220 -12.82 9.31 -9.67
N GLY A 221 -13.03 10.47 -10.30
CA GLY A 221 -14.25 10.83 -11.03
C GLY A 221 -15.45 11.23 -10.16
N ARG A 222 -15.31 11.26 -8.83
CA ARG A 222 -16.36 11.68 -7.89
C ARG A 222 -16.10 13.09 -7.40
N SER A 223 -17.09 13.98 -7.47
CA SER A 223 -16.96 15.33 -6.93
C SER A 223 -16.69 15.28 -5.43
N VAL A 224 -15.73 16.08 -4.97
CA VAL A 224 -15.38 16.19 -3.55
C VAL A 224 -15.38 17.66 -3.15
N GLN A 225 -15.67 17.94 -1.88
CA GLN A 225 -15.47 19.27 -1.33
C GLN A 225 -14.10 19.30 -0.64
N PRO A 226 -13.15 20.14 -1.09
CA PRO A 226 -11.86 20.23 -0.45
C PRO A 226 -11.95 21.04 0.85
N ALA A 227 -11.09 20.71 1.81
CA ALA A 227 -10.92 21.52 3.01
C ALA A 227 -9.83 22.58 2.78
N LYS A 228 -9.81 23.62 3.61
CA LYS A 228 -8.76 24.64 3.62
C LYS A 228 -7.90 24.46 4.86
N ALA A 229 -6.58 24.34 4.68
CA ALA A 229 -5.62 24.26 5.77
C ALA A 229 -5.40 25.64 6.43
N ASN A 230 -4.81 25.64 7.63
CA ASN A 230 -4.49 26.86 8.37
C ASN A 230 -3.52 27.80 7.62
N ASP A 231 -2.68 27.24 6.75
CA ASP A 231 -1.75 27.97 5.89
C ASP A 231 -2.37 28.41 4.55
N GLY A 232 -3.67 28.19 4.35
CA GLY A 232 -4.41 28.61 3.17
C GLY A 232 -4.44 27.59 2.02
N ARG A 233 -3.67 26.50 2.09
CA ARG A 233 -3.65 25.47 1.04
C ARG A 233 -4.97 24.69 0.98
N LEU A 234 -5.33 24.24 -0.22
CA LEU A 234 -6.43 23.30 -0.41
C LEU A 234 -6.00 21.89 -0.04
N LEU A 235 -6.85 21.18 0.70
CA LEU A 235 -6.70 19.78 1.08
C LEU A 235 -7.68 18.95 0.26
N ILE A 236 -7.20 18.33 -0.82
CA ILE A 236 -8.01 17.43 -1.64
C ILE A 236 -7.96 16.02 -1.03
N PRO A 237 -9.07 15.42 -0.56
CA PRO A 237 -9.06 14.09 0.04
C PRO A 237 -8.62 13.03 -0.97
N LEU A 238 -7.72 12.13 -0.59
CA LEU A 238 -7.21 11.06 -1.45
C LEU A 238 -7.77 9.70 -1.06
N VAL A 239 -7.92 8.84 -2.06
CA VAL A 239 -8.16 7.40 -1.87
C VAL A 239 -6.83 6.63 -1.96
N ARG A 240 -6.80 5.41 -1.43
CA ARG A 240 -5.65 4.51 -1.60
C ARG A 240 -5.68 3.88 -2.99
N SER A 241 -4.54 3.89 -3.68
CA SER A 241 -4.35 3.16 -4.93
C SER A 241 -4.54 1.67 -4.72
N GLN A 242 -5.26 1.02 -5.64
CA GLN A 242 -5.36 -0.43 -5.65
C GLN A 242 -4.02 -1.03 -6.10
N ALA A 243 -3.61 -2.11 -5.44
CA ALA A 243 -2.45 -2.89 -5.86
C ALA A 243 -2.89 -3.91 -6.92
N MET A 244 -2.33 -3.81 -8.12
CA MET A 244 -2.56 -4.78 -9.20
C MET A 244 -1.20 -5.29 -9.69
N GLY A 245 -0.97 -6.60 -9.56
CA GLY A 245 0.32 -7.20 -9.96
C GLY A 245 1.54 -6.64 -9.22
N GLY A 246 1.38 -6.14 -7.99
CA GLY A 246 2.45 -5.52 -7.20
C GLY A 246 2.71 -4.03 -7.49
N ALA A 247 2.01 -3.42 -8.45
CA ALA A 247 2.09 -1.99 -8.73
C ALA A 247 0.84 -1.23 -8.25
N LEU A 248 1.02 0.01 -7.78
CA LEU A 248 -0.08 0.90 -7.44
C LEU A 248 -0.68 1.51 -8.72
N ALA A 249 -1.97 1.30 -8.94
CA ALA A 249 -2.70 1.93 -10.03
C ALA A 249 -2.91 3.43 -9.75
N ALA A 250 -2.71 4.28 -10.77
CA ALA A 250 -3.00 5.70 -10.69
C ALA A 250 -4.51 5.98 -10.77
N PHE A 251 -4.97 7.06 -10.14
CA PHE A 251 -6.34 7.56 -10.26
C PHE A 251 -6.36 9.08 -10.47
N PRO A 252 -7.36 9.63 -11.19
CA PRO A 252 -7.40 11.05 -11.49
C PRO A 252 -7.86 11.88 -10.29
N VAL A 253 -7.20 13.02 -10.09
CA VAL A 253 -7.65 14.13 -9.25
C VAL A 253 -7.77 15.36 -10.13
N GLU A 254 -8.94 15.96 -10.22
CA GLU A 254 -9.20 17.10 -11.09
C GLU A 254 -9.57 18.33 -10.27
N VAL A 255 -9.05 19.49 -10.63
CA VAL A 255 -9.43 20.79 -10.08
C VAL A 255 -9.71 21.77 -11.21
N VAL A 256 -10.75 22.59 -11.04
CA VAL A 256 -11.08 23.69 -11.95
C VAL A 256 -11.18 24.96 -11.15
N TYR A 257 -10.48 26.00 -11.59
CA TYR A 257 -10.47 27.30 -10.94
C TYR A 257 -10.51 28.43 -11.97
N VAL A 258 -11.04 29.57 -11.53
CA VAL A 258 -11.06 30.82 -12.30
C VAL A 258 -10.08 31.80 -11.69
N GLU A 259 -9.42 32.60 -12.53
CA GLU A 259 -8.59 33.72 -12.09
C GLU A 259 -8.89 34.96 -12.94
N SER A 260 -8.77 36.14 -12.33
CA SER A 260 -8.86 37.42 -13.05
C SER A 260 -7.48 37.83 -13.52
N GLY A 261 -7.19 37.65 -14.81
CA GLY A 261 -5.96 38.11 -15.43
C GLY A 261 -6.04 39.58 -15.84
N ALA A 262 -4.94 40.09 -16.42
CA ALA A 262 -4.90 41.42 -16.99
C ALA A 262 -5.69 41.48 -18.32
N ALA A 263 -6.61 42.45 -18.41
CA ALA A 263 -7.28 42.77 -19.67
C ALA A 263 -6.27 43.33 -20.70
N PRO A 264 -6.50 43.14 -22.01
CA PRO A 264 -5.71 43.80 -23.04
C PRO A 264 -5.79 45.33 -22.93
N SER A 265 -4.75 46.02 -23.39
CA SER A 265 -4.79 47.47 -23.62
C SER A 265 -5.83 47.85 -24.67
N GLU A 266 -6.23 49.12 -24.74
CA GLU A 266 -7.14 49.65 -25.79
C GLU A 266 -6.64 49.37 -27.22
N ALA A 267 -5.33 49.20 -27.41
CA ALA A 267 -4.74 48.82 -28.69
C ALA A 267 -4.86 47.32 -29.00
N GLY A 268 -5.46 46.54 -28.10
CA GLY A 268 -5.61 45.08 -28.17
C GLY A 268 -4.32 44.31 -27.91
N LYS A 269 -3.33 44.93 -27.24
CA LYS A 269 -2.05 44.31 -26.87
C LYS A 269 -2.03 43.94 -25.39
N GLY A 270 -1.40 42.83 -25.04
CA GLY A 270 -1.22 42.42 -23.65
C GLY A 270 -0.19 41.30 -23.50
N THR A 271 0.05 40.93 -22.26
CA THR A 271 0.93 39.81 -21.88
C THR A 271 0.11 38.82 -21.09
N PHE A 272 0.04 37.58 -21.57
CA PHE A 272 -0.48 36.46 -20.81
C PHE A 272 0.63 36.00 -19.87
N LYS A 273 0.32 35.84 -18.58
CA LYS A 273 1.21 35.22 -17.59
C LYS A 273 0.36 34.49 -16.57
N ALA A 274 0.51 33.18 -16.46
CA ALA A 274 -0.25 32.34 -15.53
C ALA A 274 0.68 31.37 -14.80
N THR A 275 0.23 30.91 -13.63
CA THR A 275 0.90 29.89 -12.80
C THR A 275 -0.09 28.75 -12.54
N LEU A 276 0.38 27.51 -12.55
CA LEU A 276 -0.42 26.34 -12.14
C LEU A 276 -0.43 26.20 -10.62
N PRO A 277 -1.39 25.46 -10.03
CA PRO A 277 -1.36 25.16 -8.61
C PRO A 277 -0.09 24.37 -8.25
N GLN A 278 0.54 24.72 -7.12
CA GLN A 278 1.69 24.00 -6.61
C GLN A 278 1.24 22.82 -5.76
N ALA A 279 1.69 21.61 -6.10
CA ALA A 279 1.41 20.39 -5.36
C ALA A 279 2.50 20.08 -4.33
N ASP A 280 2.13 19.53 -3.16
CA ASP A 280 3.06 19.11 -2.09
C ASP A 280 3.72 17.74 -2.34
N VAL A 281 3.80 17.34 -3.60
CA VAL A 281 4.36 16.07 -4.09
C VAL A 281 4.99 16.28 -5.47
N PRO A 282 6.04 15.51 -5.81
CA PRO A 282 6.67 15.62 -7.12
C PRO A 282 5.75 15.12 -8.24
N THR A 283 5.89 15.74 -9.41
CA THR A 283 5.23 15.36 -10.66
C THR A 283 6.26 14.88 -11.68
N THR A 284 6.07 13.70 -12.26
CA THR A 284 7.03 13.14 -13.23
C THR A 284 6.96 13.86 -14.58
N TYR A 285 5.76 14.29 -14.99
CA TYR A 285 5.55 15.00 -16.24
C TYR A 285 4.43 16.05 -16.12
N VAL A 286 4.72 17.28 -16.55
CA VAL A 286 3.74 18.36 -16.63
C VAL A 286 3.49 18.70 -18.09
N ALA A 287 2.23 18.68 -18.50
CA ALA A 287 1.76 19.16 -19.79
C ALA A 287 0.76 20.28 -19.57
N TRP A 288 0.94 21.41 -20.25
CA TRP A 288 0.05 22.55 -20.15
C TRP A 288 -0.30 23.08 -21.54
N THR A 289 -1.58 23.06 -21.85
CA THR A 289 -2.13 23.71 -23.06
C THR A 289 -2.84 25.01 -22.69
N VAL A 290 -2.44 26.10 -23.32
CA VAL A 290 -3.11 27.40 -23.21
C VAL A 290 -3.85 27.68 -24.52
N TYR A 291 -5.16 27.88 -24.44
CA TYR A 291 -6.02 28.28 -25.56
C TYR A 291 -6.16 29.80 -25.56
N ALA A 292 -5.59 30.43 -26.58
CA ALA A 292 -5.72 31.86 -26.85
C ALA A 292 -6.90 32.13 -27.80
N PRO A 293 -7.67 33.22 -27.63
CA PRO A 293 -8.74 33.56 -28.56
C PRO A 293 -8.24 33.69 -30.00
N TRP A 294 -9.04 33.26 -30.98
CA TRP A 294 -8.64 33.25 -32.40
C TRP A 294 -8.23 34.62 -32.95
N GLN A 295 -8.73 35.71 -32.38
CA GLN A 295 -8.37 37.08 -32.77
C GLN A 295 -6.95 37.48 -32.28
N ALA A 296 -6.40 36.78 -31.29
CA ALA A 296 -5.09 37.05 -30.74
C ALA A 296 -3.98 36.56 -31.69
N THR A 297 -3.08 37.46 -32.07
CA THR A 297 -1.81 37.10 -32.70
C THR A 297 -0.74 36.97 -31.64
N ILE A 298 -0.19 35.77 -31.46
CA ILE A 298 0.84 35.48 -30.47
C ILE A 298 2.24 35.77 -31.01
N SER A 299 3.08 36.41 -30.19
CA SER A 299 4.48 36.62 -30.52
C SER A 299 5.29 35.36 -30.24
N LYS A 300 5.72 34.65 -31.28
CA LYS A 300 6.52 33.41 -31.14
C LYS A 300 7.87 33.59 -30.43
N LYS A 301 8.36 34.84 -30.30
CA LYS A 301 9.64 35.16 -29.66
C LYS A 301 9.50 35.57 -28.19
N SER A 302 8.27 35.66 -27.66
CA SER A 302 8.01 36.13 -26.29
C SER A 302 7.71 35.01 -25.30
N TYR A 303 7.85 33.74 -25.69
CA TYR A 303 7.62 32.63 -24.76
C TYR A 303 8.65 32.68 -23.63
N ASP A 304 8.16 32.68 -22.40
CA ASP A 304 8.96 32.66 -21.18
C ASP A 304 8.26 31.80 -20.11
N GLY A 305 8.98 31.33 -19.10
CA GLY A 305 8.43 30.47 -18.07
C GLY A 305 9.33 29.33 -17.63
N THR A 306 8.84 28.56 -16.66
CA THR A 306 9.51 27.34 -16.18
C THR A 306 9.15 26.10 -16.99
N LEU A 307 8.10 26.17 -17.82
CA LEU A 307 7.77 25.14 -18.80
C LEU A 307 8.29 25.53 -20.18
N ARG A 308 8.81 24.54 -20.91
CA ARG A 308 9.33 24.72 -22.26
C ARG A 308 8.17 24.71 -23.26
N HIS A 309 8.09 25.72 -24.12
CA HIS A 309 7.19 25.71 -25.27
C HIS A 309 7.60 24.62 -26.28
N VAL A 310 6.63 23.85 -26.77
CA VAL A 310 6.83 22.77 -27.75
C VAL A 310 5.75 22.78 -28.81
N ASP A 311 6.04 22.27 -30.01
CA ASP A 311 5.03 22.14 -31.09
C ASP A 311 4.05 20.99 -30.82
N TYR A 312 4.48 19.97 -30.08
CA TYR A 312 3.67 18.83 -29.63
C TYR A 312 4.16 18.31 -28.28
N LEU A 313 3.23 17.85 -27.45
CA LEU A 313 3.57 17.25 -26.14
C LEU A 313 4.38 15.97 -26.32
N SER A 314 5.54 15.94 -25.68
CA SER A 314 6.40 14.77 -25.50
C SER A 314 5.77 13.87 -24.45
N ARG A 315 4.65 13.21 -24.76
CA ARG A 315 3.99 12.29 -23.81
C ARG A 315 4.97 11.18 -23.38
N PRO A 316 5.56 11.22 -22.17
CA PRO A 316 6.41 10.14 -21.73
C PRO A 316 5.51 8.93 -21.48
N LEU A 317 5.94 7.79 -21.99
CA LEU A 317 5.28 6.47 -22.01
C LEU A 317 4.35 6.20 -20.81
N GLY A 318 3.07 5.94 -21.13
CA GLY A 318 2.01 5.60 -20.17
C GLY A 318 0.61 5.69 -20.79
N ALA A 319 0.45 6.48 -21.86
CA ALA A 319 -0.75 6.53 -22.69
C ALA A 319 -0.95 5.22 -23.47
N THR A 320 -1.39 4.17 -22.79
CA THR A 320 -2.32 3.23 -23.41
C THR A 320 -3.48 4.08 -23.88
N THR A 321 -3.61 4.24 -25.19
CA THR A 321 -4.78 4.84 -25.83
C THR A 321 -6.01 4.10 -25.34
N VAL A 322 -6.71 4.65 -24.35
CA VAL A 322 -8.12 4.37 -24.14
C VAL A 322 -8.85 5.59 -24.69
N LEU A 323 -9.10 5.55 -26.01
CA LEU A 323 -10.32 6.13 -26.53
C LEU A 323 -11.45 5.35 -25.83
N THR A 324 -11.95 5.87 -24.71
CA THR A 324 -13.15 5.31 -24.08
C THR A 324 -14.33 5.62 -25.00
N MET A 325 -14.58 4.71 -25.94
CA MET A 325 -15.95 4.32 -26.25
C MET A 325 -16.51 3.61 -25.02
N ASP A 326 -17.77 3.91 -24.74
CA ASP A 326 -18.54 3.47 -23.58
C ASP A 326 -18.37 1.99 -23.22
N THR A 327 -17.81 1.72 -22.05
CA THR A 327 -18.26 0.60 -21.22
C THR A 327 -18.25 1.02 -19.76
N TYR A 328 -19.42 1.47 -19.29
CA TYR A 328 -19.78 1.48 -17.88
C TYR A 328 -19.61 0.07 -17.32
N ASN A 329 -18.49 -0.21 -16.65
CA ASN A 329 -18.34 -1.42 -15.84
C ASN A 329 -18.90 -1.14 -14.44
N ALA A 330 -20.05 -1.75 -14.17
CA ALA A 330 -20.88 -1.56 -12.98
C ALA A 330 -20.39 -2.17 -11.62
N PRO A 331 -19.26 -2.89 -11.45
CA PRO A 331 -18.91 -3.39 -10.12
C PRO A 331 -18.25 -2.36 -9.19
N MET A 332 -17.71 -1.24 -9.70
CA MET A 332 -17.05 -0.22 -8.86
C MET A 332 -18.01 0.55 -7.92
N ALA A 333 -19.32 0.53 -8.20
CA ALA A 333 -20.30 1.21 -7.36
C ALA A 333 -20.59 0.46 -6.04
N GLN A 334 -20.44 -0.87 -6.02
CA GLN A 334 -20.90 -1.69 -4.89
C GLN A 334 -19.89 -1.79 -3.75
N GLN A 335 -18.57 -1.86 -4.03
CA GLN A 335 -17.57 -1.97 -2.96
C GLN A 335 -17.29 -0.63 -2.25
N ALA A 336 -17.42 0.50 -2.95
CA ALA A 336 -17.34 1.81 -2.32
C ALA A 336 -18.51 2.09 -1.36
N ASN A 337 -19.65 1.43 -1.56
CA ASN A 337 -20.83 1.61 -0.71
C ASN A 337 -20.69 0.91 0.66
N VAL A 338 -19.74 -0.02 0.80
CA VAL A 338 -19.55 -0.78 2.04
C VAL A 338 -18.59 -0.06 3.00
N GLN A 339 -17.56 0.63 2.49
CA GLN A 339 -16.61 1.37 3.33
C GLN A 339 -17.08 2.78 3.75
N THR A 340 -18.11 3.33 3.10
CA THR A 340 -18.56 4.71 3.36
C THR A 340 -19.65 4.81 4.46
N LYS A 341 -20.08 3.69 5.06
CA LYS A 341 -21.00 3.73 6.21
C LYS A 341 -20.33 4.11 7.54
N SER A 342 -19.02 4.31 7.56
CA SER A 342 -18.26 4.69 8.76
C SER A 342 -17.24 5.78 8.43
N GLY A 343 -17.67 7.03 8.32
CA GLY A 343 -16.74 8.17 8.29
C GLY A 343 -17.20 9.35 7.44
N ALA A 344 -17.94 10.26 8.07
CA ALA A 344 -18.03 11.70 7.79
C ALA A 344 -17.50 12.23 6.44
N LEU A 345 -18.28 12.08 5.37
CA LEU A 345 -18.26 13.04 4.25
C LEU A 345 -19.50 13.91 4.42
N GLY A 346 -19.30 15.14 4.88
CA GLY A 346 -20.37 16.11 5.10
C GLY A 346 -21.15 16.34 3.80
N GLN A 347 -22.48 16.33 3.90
CA GLN A 347 -23.39 16.71 2.82
C GLN A 347 -23.30 18.23 2.58
N GLY A 348 -22.23 18.67 1.92
CA GLY A 348 -22.17 19.96 1.23
C GLY A 348 -22.78 19.83 -0.17
N ALA A 349 -23.29 20.93 -0.72
CA ALA A 349 -23.83 20.96 -2.08
C ALA A 349 -22.82 20.37 -3.08
N ALA A 350 -23.28 19.44 -3.92
CA ALA A 350 -22.42 18.75 -4.88
C ALA A 350 -21.78 19.78 -5.85
N PRO A 351 -20.44 19.82 -5.95
CA PRO A 351 -19.76 20.70 -6.91
C PRO A 351 -20.26 20.41 -8.34
N VAL A 352 -20.64 21.46 -9.06
CA VAL A 352 -21.09 21.37 -10.46
C VAL A 352 -19.90 20.94 -11.33
N LYS A 353 -20.09 19.93 -12.19
CA LYS A 353 -19.08 19.58 -13.20
C LYS A 353 -18.97 20.72 -14.22
N VAL A 354 -17.84 21.43 -14.22
CA VAL A 354 -17.55 22.50 -15.17
C VAL A 354 -16.74 21.91 -16.32
N SER A 355 -17.32 21.87 -17.52
CA SER A 355 -16.58 21.57 -18.74
C SER A 355 -15.94 22.86 -19.28
N LEU A 356 -14.64 22.84 -19.59
CA LEU A 356 -14.02 23.95 -20.30
C LEU A 356 -14.50 23.96 -21.76
N PRO A 357 -15.05 25.08 -22.26
CA PRO A 357 -15.27 25.26 -23.69
C PRO A 357 -13.89 25.44 -24.36
N VAL A 358 -13.36 24.36 -24.92
CA VAL A 358 -12.07 24.38 -25.62
C VAL A 358 -12.27 25.09 -26.97
N ASP A 359 -11.92 26.37 -27.02
CA ASP A 359 -11.97 27.20 -28.23
C ASP A 359 -10.76 28.13 -28.27
N GLY A 360 -10.15 28.28 -29.46
CA GLY A 360 -8.98 29.14 -29.68
C GLY A 360 -7.76 28.43 -30.24
N GLN A 361 -6.70 29.22 -30.44
CA GLN A 361 -5.38 28.74 -30.83
C GLN A 361 -4.67 28.09 -29.64
N ALA A 362 -4.30 26.81 -29.77
CA ALA A 362 -3.56 26.08 -28.75
C ALA A 362 -2.06 26.44 -28.76
N LEU A 363 -1.53 26.70 -27.57
CA LEU A 363 -0.10 26.85 -27.26
C LEU A 363 0.26 25.81 -26.22
N VAL A 364 1.35 25.07 -26.45
CA VAL A 364 1.66 23.88 -25.69
C VAL A 364 3.01 24.05 -24.98
N PHE A 365 3.02 23.69 -23.69
CA PHE A 365 4.18 23.78 -22.83
C PHE A 365 4.35 22.49 -22.03
N GLU A 366 5.58 22.10 -21.75
CA GLU A 366 5.87 20.90 -20.97
C GLU A 366 7.08 21.07 -20.05
N LYS A 367 7.13 20.24 -19.00
CA LYS A 367 8.30 20.10 -18.13
C LYS A 367 8.43 18.63 -17.70
N LEU A 368 9.64 18.09 -17.85
CA LEU A 368 10.01 16.80 -17.25
C LEU A 368 10.40 17.06 -15.80
N LEU A 369 9.84 16.28 -14.88
CA LEU A 369 10.11 16.32 -13.44
C LEU A 369 9.92 17.73 -12.83
N ALA A 370 8.78 17.95 -12.19
CA ALA A 370 8.55 19.08 -11.31
C ALA A 370 8.63 18.63 -9.86
N LEU A 371 9.47 19.27 -9.06
CA LEU A 371 9.55 19.02 -7.62
C LEU A 371 8.48 19.82 -6.87
N ASP A 372 8.22 19.48 -5.62
CA ASP A 372 7.17 20.09 -4.79
C ASP A 372 7.37 21.60 -4.52
N GLN A 373 8.58 22.12 -4.70
CA GLN A 373 8.91 23.53 -4.57
C GLN A 373 8.97 24.29 -5.89
N ASP A 374 8.73 23.60 -7.03
CA ASP A 374 8.83 24.24 -8.34
C ASP A 374 7.58 25.08 -8.65
N ASP A 375 7.79 26.36 -8.91
CA ASP A 375 6.76 27.23 -9.47
C ASP A 375 6.58 26.93 -10.96
N LEU A 376 5.37 26.51 -11.35
CA LEU A 376 5.02 26.14 -12.73
C LEU A 376 4.29 27.30 -13.41
N TRP A 377 4.98 28.09 -14.23
CA TRP A 377 4.41 29.28 -14.87
C TRP A 377 4.83 29.42 -16.33
N VAL A 378 3.98 30.08 -17.12
CA VAL A 378 4.24 30.43 -18.53
C VAL A 378 3.80 31.86 -18.82
N SER A 379 4.48 32.51 -19.76
CA SER A 379 4.20 33.86 -20.21
C SER A 379 4.41 34.04 -21.71
N PHE A 380 3.61 34.89 -22.34
CA PHE A 380 3.78 35.31 -23.74
C PHE A 380 3.00 36.58 -24.07
N ASP A 381 3.47 37.33 -25.06
CA ASP A 381 2.82 38.53 -25.56
C ASP A 381 1.85 38.21 -26.69
N TYR A 382 0.74 38.95 -26.71
CA TYR A 382 -0.28 38.88 -27.74
C TYR A 382 -0.74 40.26 -28.21
N LYS A 383 -1.29 40.32 -29.42
CA LYS A 383 -1.89 41.53 -30.01
C LYS A 383 -3.17 41.21 -30.79
N GLY A 384 -4.02 42.19 -31.06
CA GLY A 384 -5.25 42.02 -31.85
C GLY A 384 -6.48 41.61 -31.06
N LEU A 385 -6.39 41.59 -29.73
CA LEU A 385 -7.51 41.29 -28.82
C LEU A 385 -8.28 42.59 -28.49
N LYS A 386 -9.05 43.09 -29.45
CA LYS A 386 -9.87 44.31 -29.30
C LYS A 386 -11.34 44.01 -29.10
#